data_AF-A0A3N1L8Q8-F1
#
_entry.id   AF-A0A3N1L8Q8-F1
#
_cell.length_a   1.000
_cell.length_b   1.000
_cell.length_c   1.000
_cell.angle_alpha   90.00
_cell.angle_beta   90.00
_cell.angle_gamma   90.00
#
_symmetry.space_group_name_H-M   'P 1'
#
loop_
_entity.id
_entity.type
_entity.pdbx_description
1 polymer ?
#
loop_
_entity_poly.entity_id
_entity_poly.type
_entity_poly.pdbx_seq_one_letter_code
_entity_poly.pdbx_strand_id
1 'polypeptide(L)'
;MTFTVVGRCPRTKMLGVAMATHAPAVGNRCPVVIPRMAAASVQAIADPRLTLLCTKLMGLGYHAGKIIEELEASDPNAPLRQVGVVDAWGNAAAMTGSENGAHASHILGKGWLVMGNGVIGPQVIEAMAASMTATVDELLEERLVRAVEAGGAAGGQADGHFSSSILVYGDEPFAYIDLRVDVHHEPIGELRRIFEWFRPLLPYYAARPYNPRLPRDDRWREQQA
;
A
#
# COMPACT_ATOMS: atom_id res chain seq x y z
N MET A 1 -7.67 10.52 8.48
CA MET A 1 -6.59 9.91 9.27
C MET A 1 -6.18 8.63 8.57
N THR A 2 -4.94 8.49 8.10
CA THR A 2 -4.43 7.27 7.46
C THR A 2 -2.91 7.24 7.56
N PHE A 3 -2.28 6.07 7.62
CA PHE A 3 -0.86 5.94 7.27
C PHE A 3 -0.64 4.76 6.32
N THR A 4 0.30 4.96 5.41
CA THR A 4 0.41 4.16 4.18
C THR A 4 1.86 4.06 3.76
N VAL A 5 2.22 2.89 3.24
CA VAL A 5 3.47 2.64 2.55
C VAL A 5 3.15 2.24 1.11
N VAL A 6 3.92 2.77 0.16
CA VAL A 6 3.90 2.36 -1.25
C VAL A 6 5.32 1.92 -1.59
N GLY A 7 5.47 0.78 -2.28
CA GLY A 7 6.79 0.22 -2.55
C GLY A 7 6.90 -0.52 -3.86
N ARG A 8 8.12 -0.53 -4.38
CA ARG A 8 8.56 -1.32 -5.54
C ARG A 8 9.77 -2.16 -5.16
N CYS A 9 9.74 -3.43 -5.53
CA CYS A 9 10.92 -4.29 -5.41
C CYS A 9 11.86 -4.09 -6.61
N PRO A 10 13.14 -3.72 -6.43
CA PRO A 10 14.07 -3.59 -7.55
C PRO A 10 14.43 -4.95 -8.19
N ARG A 11 14.30 -6.06 -7.43
CA ARG A 11 14.62 -7.43 -7.88
C ARG A 11 13.46 -8.02 -8.70
N THR A 12 12.27 -8.09 -8.13
CA THR A 12 11.09 -8.71 -8.77
C THR A 12 10.28 -7.75 -9.63
N LYS A 13 10.49 -6.43 -9.49
CA LYS A 13 9.65 -5.34 -10.04
C LYS A 13 8.18 -5.38 -9.62
N MET A 14 7.85 -6.17 -8.59
CA MET A 14 6.55 -6.10 -7.94
C MET A 14 6.34 -4.71 -7.35
N LEU A 15 5.08 -4.32 -7.30
CA LEU A 15 4.59 -3.03 -6.82
C LEU A 15 3.48 -3.30 -5.82
N GLY A 16 3.40 -2.50 -4.76
CA GLY A 16 2.35 -2.69 -3.77
C GLY A 16 2.16 -1.53 -2.81
N VAL A 17 1.06 -1.62 -2.09
CA VAL A 17 0.59 -0.66 -1.09
C VAL A 17 0.14 -1.42 0.14
N ALA A 18 0.50 -0.95 1.32
CA ALA A 18 -0.12 -1.37 2.57
C ALA A 18 -0.46 -0.16 3.43
N MET A 19 -1.53 -0.26 4.21
CA MET A 19 -2.04 0.88 4.97
C MET A 19 -2.92 0.47 6.15
N ALA A 20 -3.14 1.42 7.07
CA ALA A 20 -4.13 1.31 8.13
C ALA A 20 -4.82 2.65 8.41
N THR A 21 -6.05 2.58 8.93
CA THR A 21 -6.86 3.76 9.27
C THR A 21 -8.02 3.39 10.21
N HIS A 22 -8.53 4.42 10.88
CA HIS A 22 -9.80 4.42 11.60
C HIS A 22 -11.01 4.20 10.68
N ALA A 23 -11.00 4.63 9.41
CA ALA A 23 -12.16 4.40 8.55
C ALA A 23 -12.31 2.91 8.20
N PRO A 24 -13.53 2.34 8.10
CA PRO A 24 -13.73 0.94 7.70
C PRO A 24 -13.41 0.76 6.21
N ALA A 25 -12.95 -0.43 5.80
CA ALA A 25 -12.69 -0.79 4.40
C ALA A 25 -11.77 0.22 3.66
N VAL A 26 -10.53 0.37 4.09
CA VAL A 26 -9.59 1.27 3.39
C VAL A 26 -9.07 0.71 2.07
N GLY A 27 -8.92 -0.62 1.99
CA GLY A 27 -8.31 -1.32 0.87
C GLY A 27 -9.08 -1.21 -0.45
N ASN A 28 -10.37 -0.85 -0.42
CA ASN A 28 -11.18 -0.65 -1.63
C ASN A 28 -11.15 0.79 -2.19
N ARG A 29 -10.67 1.77 -1.41
CA ARG A 29 -10.83 3.20 -1.71
C ARG A 29 -9.53 3.87 -2.11
N CYS A 30 -8.48 3.62 -1.35
CA CYS A 30 -7.24 4.39 -1.45
C CYS A 30 -6.19 3.75 -2.36
N PRO A 31 -5.84 2.45 -2.21
CA PRO A 31 -4.72 1.87 -2.93
C PRO A 31 -5.09 1.59 -4.39
N VAL A 32 -4.13 1.85 -5.28
CA VAL A 32 -4.19 1.43 -6.69
C VAL A 32 -2.82 0.93 -7.11
N VAL A 33 -2.79 -0.18 -7.85
CA VAL A 33 -1.56 -0.73 -8.43
C VAL A 33 -1.85 -1.10 -9.87
N ILE A 34 -1.00 -0.62 -10.78
CA ILE A 34 -0.95 -1.08 -12.16
C ILE A 34 0.28 -1.99 -12.28
N PRO A 35 0.10 -3.30 -12.58
CA PRO A 35 1.20 -4.26 -12.65
C PRO A 35 2.33 -3.73 -13.54
N ARG A 36 3.57 -3.85 -13.06
CA ARG A 36 4.81 -3.36 -13.69
C ARG A 36 4.90 -1.85 -13.96
N MET A 37 3.84 -1.06 -13.75
CA MET A 37 3.80 0.37 -14.12
C MET A 37 3.92 1.32 -12.94
N ALA A 38 3.07 1.20 -11.92
CA ALA A 38 3.16 2.04 -10.72
C ALA A 38 2.28 1.48 -9.59
N ALA A 39 2.55 1.92 -8.37
CA ALA A 39 1.65 1.82 -7.23
C ALA A 39 1.40 3.21 -6.66
N ALA A 40 0.19 3.45 -6.16
CA ALA A 40 -0.17 4.70 -5.54
C ALA A 40 -1.24 4.52 -4.46
N SER A 41 -1.38 5.53 -3.61
CA SER A 41 -2.54 5.67 -2.73
C SER A 41 -3.05 7.11 -2.79
N VAL A 42 -4.37 7.26 -2.89
CA VAL A 42 -5.09 8.53 -2.80
C VAL A 42 -5.91 8.52 -1.51
N GLN A 43 -5.52 9.36 -0.54
CA GLN A 43 -6.02 9.31 0.84
C GLN A 43 -6.29 10.70 1.44
N ALA A 44 -6.46 10.76 2.76
CA ALA A 44 -7.01 11.89 3.53
C ALA A 44 -8.53 12.04 3.31
N ILE A 45 -8.99 13.09 2.62
CA ILE A 45 -10.35 13.09 2.07
C ILE A 45 -10.23 12.45 0.68
N ALA A 46 -10.40 11.13 0.56
CA ALA A 46 -10.25 10.45 -0.72
C ALA A 46 -11.38 10.82 -1.71
N ASP A 47 -11.02 11.12 -2.97
CA ASP A 47 -11.97 11.26 -4.08
C ASP A 47 -11.76 10.09 -5.06
N PRO A 48 -12.73 9.16 -5.18
CA PRO A 48 -12.64 8.04 -6.12
C PRO A 48 -12.39 8.47 -7.58
N ARG A 49 -12.83 9.67 -8.00
CA ARG A 49 -12.57 10.20 -9.34
C ARG A 49 -11.10 10.52 -9.53
N LEU A 50 -10.44 11.04 -8.50
CA LEU A 50 -9.01 11.32 -8.51
C LEU A 50 -8.20 10.01 -8.52
N THR A 51 -8.66 8.97 -7.80
CA THR A 51 -8.09 7.62 -7.91
C THR A 51 -8.19 7.10 -9.35
N LEU A 52 -9.34 7.25 -10.02
CA LEU A 52 -9.49 6.82 -11.43
C LEU A 52 -8.57 7.60 -12.39
N LEU A 53 -8.36 8.89 -12.17
CA LEU A 53 -7.40 9.68 -12.94
C LEU A 53 -5.97 9.17 -12.69
N CYS A 54 -5.59 8.94 -11.43
CA CYS A 54 -4.30 8.36 -11.06
C CYS A 54 -4.07 7.02 -11.77
N THR A 55 -5.05 6.12 -11.75
CA THR A 55 -5.03 4.83 -12.47
C THR A 55 -4.72 5.01 -13.96
N LYS A 56 -5.37 5.97 -14.62
CA LYS A 56 -5.16 6.24 -16.05
C LYS A 56 -3.75 6.75 -16.31
N LEU A 57 -3.27 7.72 -15.53
CA LEU A 57 -1.93 8.29 -15.70
C LEU A 57 -0.84 7.24 -15.45
N MET A 58 -1.02 6.38 -14.45
CA MET A 58 -0.15 5.23 -14.20
C MET A 58 -0.15 4.25 -15.38
N GLY A 59 -1.32 3.94 -15.95
CA GLY A 59 -1.47 3.06 -17.11
C GLY A 59 -0.84 3.63 -18.39
N LEU A 60 -0.75 4.95 -18.52
CA LEU A 60 -0.04 5.63 -19.61
C LEU A 60 1.48 5.67 -19.40
N GLY A 61 1.98 5.25 -18.24
CA GLY A 61 3.41 5.20 -17.93
C GLY A 61 4.03 6.56 -17.64
N TYR A 62 3.28 7.51 -17.10
CA TYR A 62 3.88 8.75 -16.60
C TYR A 62 4.79 8.48 -15.40
N HIS A 63 5.85 9.29 -15.26
CA HIS A 63 6.70 9.29 -14.07
C HIS A 63 5.95 9.79 -12.83
N ALA A 64 6.35 9.31 -11.65
CA ALA A 64 5.66 9.62 -10.39
C ALA A 64 5.43 11.13 -10.17
N GLY A 65 6.45 11.96 -10.43
CA GLY A 65 6.33 13.42 -10.28
C GLY A 65 5.31 14.06 -11.23
N LYS A 66 5.26 13.60 -12.48
CA LYS A 66 4.26 14.08 -13.45
C LYS A 66 2.85 13.68 -13.06
N ILE A 67 2.68 12.47 -12.52
CA ILE A 67 1.39 12.02 -12.00
C ILE A 67 0.93 12.94 -10.86
N ILE A 68 1.80 13.26 -9.90
CA ILE A 68 1.46 14.17 -8.81
C ILE A 68 1.08 15.56 -9.34
N GLU A 69 1.87 16.15 -10.25
CA GLU A 69 1.60 17.46 -10.85
C GLU A 69 0.22 17.52 -11.52
N GLU A 70 -0.13 16.51 -12.33
CA GLU A 70 -1.41 16.45 -13.02
C GLU A 70 -2.59 16.28 -12.03
N LEU A 71 -2.42 15.45 -11.00
CA LEU A 71 -3.45 15.26 -9.99
C LEU A 71 -3.71 16.55 -9.20
N GLU A 72 -2.64 17.24 -8.78
CA GLU A 72 -2.73 18.50 -8.04
C GLU A 72 -3.38 19.60 -8.88
N ALA A 73 -2.98 19.76 -10.14
CA ALA A 73 -3.57 20.75 -11.04
C ALA A 73 -5.04 20.47 -11.39
N SER A 74 -5.47 19.20 -11.32
CA SER A 74 -6.83 18.78 -11.67
C SER A 74 -7.86 18.89 -10.54
N ASP A 75 -7.43 18.97 -9.27
CA ASP A 75 -8.32 18.97 -8.12
C ASP A 75 -8.22 20.29 -7.34
N PRO A 76 -9.23 21.18 -7.40
CA PRO A 76 -9.23 22.41 -6.59
C PRO A 76 -9.23 22.13 -5.08
N ASN A 77 -9.48 20.89 -4.66
CA ASN A 77 -9.42 20.45 -3.28
C ASN A 77 -8.10 19.74 -2.93
N ALA A 78 -7.04 19.87 -3.75
CA ALA A 78 -5.72 19.31 -3.45
C ALA A 78 -5.21 19.58 -2.01
N PRO A 79 -5.48 20.75 -1.37
CA PRO A 79 -5.17 20.97 0.04
C PRO A 79 -5.79 19.96 1.03
N LEU A 80 -6.89 19.29 0.66
CA LEU A 80 -7.59 18.26 1.45
C LEU A 80 -7.20 16.81 1.06
N ARG A 81 -6.25 16.65 0.13
CA ARG A 81 -5.81 15.36 -0.39
C ARG A 81 -4.40 15.02 0.08
N GLN A 82 -4.13 13.73 0.16
CA GLN A 82 -2.76 13.22 0.23
C GLN A 82 -2.60 12.12 -0.82
N VAL A 83 -1.58 12.23 -1.66
CA VAL A 83 -1.31 11.25 -2.72
C VAL A 83 0.15 10.90 -2.72
N GLY A 84 0.46 9.63 -2.85
CA GLY A 84 1.82 9.14 -3.04
C GLY A 84 1.88 8.12 -4.16
N VAL A 85 2.88 8.23 -5.04
CA VAL A 85 3.08 7.38 -6.22
C VAL A 85 4.52 6.86 -6.24
N VAL A 86 4.69 5.56 -6.51
CA VAL A 86 5.96 4.94 -6.87
C VAL A 86 5.83 4.35 -8.26
N ASP A 87 6.68 4.78 -9.19
CA ASP A 87 6.62 4.38 -10.60
C ASP A 87 7.49 3.13 -10.92
N ALA A 88 7.37 2.65 -12.16
CA ALA A 88 8.06 1.48 -12.70
C ALA A 88 9.58 1.58 -12.65
N TRP A 89 10.14 2.79 -12.55
CA TRP A 89 11.58 3.05 -12.51
C TRP A 89 12.09 3.15 -11.08
N GLY A 90 11.20 3.22 -10.09
CA GLY A 90 11.52 3.37 -8.69
C GLY A 90 11.67 4.82 -8.25
N ASN A 91 11.15 5.78 -9.04
CA ASN A 91 10.97 7.14 -8.54
C ASN A 91 9.75 7.18 -7.63
N ALA A 92 9.84 7.94 -6.56
CA ALA A 92 8.76 8.19 -5.63
C ALA A 92 8.43 9.69 -5.64
N ALA A 93 7.14 10.02 -5.63
CA ALA A 93 6.66 11.38 -5.49
C ALA A 93 5.40 11.39 -4.64
N ALA A 94 5.16 12.46 -3.89
CA ALA A 94 3.97 12.62 -3.09
C ALA A 94 3.56 14.09 -2.99
N MET A 95 2.27 14.31 -2.78
CA MET A 95 1.72 15.59 -2.32
C MET A 95 1.01 15.38 -0.98
N THR A 96 1.16 16.35 -0.09
CA THR A 96 0.45 16.38 1.19
C THR A 96 -0.19 17.75 1.32
N GLY A 97 -1.51 17.81 1.14
CA GLY A 97 -2.28 19.02 1.28
C GLY A 97 -2.19 19.61 2.69
N SER A 98 -2.27 20.94 2.76
CA SER A 98 -2.12 21.72 4.00
C SER A 98 -3.26 21.54 5.00
N GLU A 99 -4.39 20.97 4.58
CA GLU A 99 -5.59 20.79 5.40
C GLU A 99 -5.77 19.33 5.89
N ASN A 100 -4.73 18.49 5.77
CA ASN A 100 -4.77 17.07 6.15
C ASN A 100 -4.61 16.79 7.66
N GLY A 101 -4.79 17.81 8.50
CA GLY A 101 -4.63 17.76 9.96
C GLY A 101 -3.24 18.14 10.45
N ALA A 102 -3.11 18.30 11.78
CA ALA A 102 -1.91 18.85 12.43
C ALA A 102 -0.62 18.05 12.18
N HIS A 103 -0.75 16.73 12.02
CA HIS A 103 0.36 15.84 11.68
C HIS A 103 0.06 15.12 10.38
N ALA A 104 0.52 15.70 9.28
CA ALA A 104 0.51 15.10 7.97
C ALA A 104 1.85 15.33 7.27
N SER A 105 2.49 14.27 6.81
CA SER A 105 3.74 14.36 6.06
C SER A 105 3.98 13.10 5.24
N HIS A 106 5.10 13.08 4.52
CA HIS A 106 5.58 11.92 3.79
C HIS A 106 7.11 11.89 3.80
N ILE A 107 7.67 10.70 3.64
CA ILE A 107 9.11 10.48 3.45
C ILE A 107 9.28 9.65 2.17
N LEU A 108 10.14 10.15 1.28
CA LEU A 108 10.48 9.50 0.02
C LEU A 108 11.77 8.70 0.16
N GLY A 109 11.77 7.48 -0.35
CA GLY A 109 12.96 6.64 -0.47
C GLY A 109 13.11 6.11 -1.90
N LYS A 110 14.21 5.41 -2.15
CA LYS A 110 14.46 4.81 -3.47
C LYS A 110 13.51 3.63 -3.69
N GLY A 111 12.53 3.81 -4.58
CA GLY A 111 11.52 2.81 -4.89
C GLY A 111 10.48 2.58 -3.80
N TRP A 112 10.32 3.52 -2.86
CA TRP A 112 9.26 3.47 -1.86
C TRP A 112 8.96 4.87 -1.32
N LEU A 113 7.78 5.03 -0.73
CA LEU A 113 7.44 6.17 0.11
C LEU A 113 6.58 5.71 1.28
N VAL A 114 6.59 6.50 2.34
CA VAL A 114 5.64 6.38 3.44
C VAL A 114 4.97 7.72 3.64
N MET A 115 3.70 7.71 4.02
CA MET A 115 2.94 8.94 4.24
C MET A 115 1.86 8.72 5.29
N GLY A 116 1.51 9.79 5.98
CA GLY A 116 0.42 9.77 6.95
C GLY A 116 -0.29 11.12 7.03
N ASN A 117 -1.58 11.08 7.41
CA ASN A 117 -2.41 12.23 7.75
C ASN A 117 -3.20 11.92 9.01
N GLY A 118 -3.42 12.92 9.87
CA GLY A 118 -4.12 12.76 11.14
C GLY A 118 -3.55 11.62 12.00
N VAL A 119 -2.23 11.44 11.96
CA VAL A 119 -1.48 10.55 12.86
C VAL A 119 -1.16 11.27 14.16
N ILE A 120 -0.71 10.55 15.18
CA ILE A 120 -0.41 11.17 16.49
C ILE A 120 0.84 12.05 16.49
N GLY A 121 1.70 11.93 15.46
CA GLY A 121 2.92 12.73 15.34
C GLY A 121 3.88 12.20 14.27
N PRO A 122 4.98 12.93 13.98
CA PRO A 122 5.93 12.59 12.93
C PRO A 122 6.60 11.22 13.13
N GLN A 123 6.74 10.77 14.38
CA GLN A 123 7.35 9.48 14.74
C GLN A 123 6.69 8.29 14.04
N VAL A 124 5.40 8.38 13.70
CA VAL A 124 4.70 7.31 12.97
C VAL A 124 5.32 7.12 11.59
N ILE A 125 5.49 8.20 10.84
CA ILE A 125 5.99 8.18 9.46
C ILE A 125 7.50 7.87 9.47
N GLU A 126 8.23 8.38 10.46
CA GLU A 126 9.65 8.07 10.68
C GLU A 126 9.87 6.58 10.97
N ALA A 127 9.04 5.96 11.83
CA ALA A 127 9.13 4.53 12.13
C ALA A 127 8.85 3.67 10.89
N MET A 128 7.86 4.04 10.08
CA MET A 128 7.57 3.35 8.81
C MET A 128 8.77 3.46 7.84
N ALA A 129 9.37 4.65 7.71
CA ALA A 129 10.54 4.87 6.85
C ALA A 129 11.76 4.08 7.33
N ALA A 130 12.01 4.04 8.64
CA ALA A 130 13.06 3.25 9.25
C ALA A 130 12.86 1.75 8.97
N SER A 131 11.63 1.25 9.09
CA SER A 131 11.27 -0.13 8.76
C SER A 131 11.55 -0.46 7.29
N MET A 132 11.14 0.40 6.35
CA MET A 132 11.39 0.21 4.92
C MET A 132 12.88 0.19 4.54
N THR A 133 13.70 0.94 5.30
CA THR A 133 15.15 1.00 5.14
C THR A 133 15.83 -0.25 5.71
N ALA A 134 15.44 -0.69 6.91
CA ALA A 134 16.01 -1.84 7.60
C ALA A 134 15.71 -3.19 6.93
N THR A 135 14.62 -3.26 6.17
CA THR A 135 14.09 -4.51 5.58
C THR A 135 14.37 -4.64 4.08
N VAL A 136 15.34 -3.88 3.53
CA VAL A 136 15.60 -3.81 2.07
C VAL A 136 15.83 -5.17 1.38
N ASP A 137 16.37 -6.14 2.12
CA ASP A 137 16.68 -7.49 1.62
C ASP A 137 15.48 -8.45 1.67
N GLU A 138 14.42 -8.11 2.39
CA GLU A 138 13.20 -8.91 2.48
C GLU A 138 12.33 -8.82 1.22
N LEU A 139 11.34 -9.71 1.10
CA LEU A 139 10.32 -9.67 0.05
C LEU A 139 9.44 -8.43 0.19
N LEU A 140 8.91 -7.90 -0.92
CA LEU A 140 8.17 -6.63 -0.90
C LEU A 140 6.98 -6.67 0.05
N GLU A 141 6.19 -7.73 -0.04
CA GLU A 141 4.99 -7.92 0.77
C GLU A 141 5.28 -7.92 2.28
N GLU A 142 6.39 -8.51 2.71
CA GLU A 142 6.83 -8.49 4.11
C GLU A 142 7.20 -7.06 4.53
N ARG A 143 8.00 -6.37 3.72
CA ARG A 143 8.41 -4.98 3.98
C ARG A 143 7.22 -4.05 4.15
N LEU A 144 6.19 -4.21 3.31
CA LEU A 144 4.97 -3.42 3.36
C LEU A 144 4.19 -3.67 4.66
N VAL A 145 4.01 -4.94 5.07
CA VAL A 145 3.34 -5.28 6.34
C VAL A 145 4.13 -4.72 7.53
N ARG A 146 5.45 -4.94 7.57
CA ARG A 146 6.33 -4.45 8.65
C ARG A 146 6.37 -2.93 8.76
N ALA A 147 6.22 -2.21 7.65
CA ALA A 147 6.11 -0.75 7.70
C ALA A 147 4.80 -0.33 8.38
N VAL A 148 3.67 -0.93 8.03
CA VAL A 148 2.39 -0.65 8.71
C VAL A 148 2.45 -1.02 10.19
N GLU A 149 3.05 -2.15 10.54
CA GLU A 149 3.29 -2.56 11.94
C GLU A 149 4.13 -1.53 12.70
N ALA A 150 5.21 -1.03 12.11
CA ALA A 150 6.04 0.00 12.70
C ALA A 150 5.29 1.31 12.94
N GLY A 151 4.44 1.73 11.99
CA GLY A 151 3.57 2.90 12.14
C GLY A 151 2.56 2.74 13.28
N GLY A 152 1.94 1.55 13.37
CA GLY A 152 1.02 1.22 14.47
C GLY A 152 1.72 1.20 15.84
N ALA A 153 2.89 0.58 15.93
CA ALA A 153 3.69 0.51 17.16
C ALA A 153 4.21 1.90 17.62
N ALA A 154 4.43 2.82 16.68
CA ALA A 154 4.74 4.22 16.96
C ALA A 154 3.51 5.06 17.36
N GLY A 155 2.35 4.42 17.52
CA GLY A 155 1.10 4.98 18.04
C GLY A 155 0.03 5.27 16.98
N GLY A 156 0.36 5.21 15.69
CA GLY A 156 -0.62 5.34 14.60
C GLY A 156 -1.51 6.58 14.71
N GLN A 157 -2.79 6.38 14.99
CA GLN A 157 -3.83 7.40 15.09
C GLN A 157 -4.39 7.52 16.50
N ALA A 158 -4.78 8.73 16.90
CA ALA A 158 -5.26 9.01 18.26
C ALA A 158 -6.50 8.18 18.63
N ASP A 159 -7.41 8.01 17.68
CA ASP A 159 -8.67 7.28 17.88
C ASP A 159 -8.56 5.76 17.58
N GLY A 160 -7.34 5.26 17.35
CA GLY A 160 -7.11 3.88 16.94
C GLY A 160 -7.42 3.60 15.47
N HIS A 161 -7.50 2.32 15.12
CA HIS A 161 -7.63 1.84 13.74
C HIS A 161 -8.74 0.81 13.65
N PHE A 162 -9.55 0.85 12.58
CA PHE A 162 -10.56 -0.18 12.32
C PHE A 162 -10.31 -0.98 11.05
N SER A 163 -9.45 -0.51 10.13
CA SER A 163 -9.12 -1.26 8.94
C SER A 163 -7.65 -1.22 8.57
N SER A 164 -7.21 -2.26 7.88
CA SER A 164 -5.87 -2.39 7.31
C SER A 164 -5.90 -3.28 6.08
N SER A 165 -4.99 -3.06 5.13
CA SER A 165 -4.94 -3.84 3.90
C SER A 165 -3.54 -3.89 3.31
N ILE A 166 -3.28 -4.92 2.50
CA ILE A 166 -2.14 -5.00 1.59
C ILE A 166 -2.64 -5.35 0.18
N LEU A 167 -2.11 -4.65 -0.82
CA LEU A 167 -2.34 -4.91 -2.24
C LEU A 167 -0.99 -4.97 -2.96
N VAL A 168 -0.67 -6.10 -3.60
CA VAL A 168 0.59 -6.31 -4.33
C VAL A 168 0.29 -6.94 -5.68
N TYR A 169 0.97 -6.44 -6.72
CA TYR A 169 0.93 -7.00 -8.07
C TYR A 169 2.32 -7.37 -8.56
N GLY A 170 2.36 -8.45 -9.35
CA GLY A 170 3.51 -8.88 -10.15
C GLY A 170 3.42 -8.38 -11.59
N ASP A 171 3.63 -9.30 -12.53
CA ASP A 171 3.38 -9.16 -13.98
C ASP A 171 1.93 -9.39 -14.37
N GLU A 172 1.22 -10.23 -13.63
CA GLU A 172 -0.14 -10.61 -14.00
C GLU A 172 -1.15 -9.46 -13.85
N PRO A 173 -2.24 -9.46 -14.63
CA PRO A 173 -3.29 -8.45 -14.55
C PRO A 173 -4.18 -8.59 -13.31
N PHE A 174 -3.95 -9.61 -12.48
CA PHE A 174 -4.62 -9.86 -11.20
C PHE A 174 -3.62 -9.79 -10.05
N ALA A 175 -4.14 -9.52 -8.85
CA ALA A 175 -3.31 -9.28 -7.67
C ALA A 175 -2.51 -10.54 -7.30
N TYR A 176 -1.23 -10.33 -6.95
CA TYR A 176 -0.39 -11.33 -6.30
C TYR A 176 -0.83 -11.51 -4.83
N ILE A 177 -1.18 -10.40 -4.17
CA ILE A 177 -1.79 -10.35 -2.83
C ILE A 177 -2.85 -9.26 -2.82
N ASP A 178 -4.06 -9.58 -2.38
CA ASP A 178 -5.09 -8.61 -1.99
C ASP A 178 -5.75 -9.12 -0.70
N LEU A 179 -5.27 -8.63 0.44
CA LEU A 179 -5.76 -9.01 1.76
C LEU A 179 -6.29 -7.76 2.48
N ARG A 180 -7.46 -7.89 3.08
CA ARG A 180 -8.18 -6.79 3.71
C ARG A 180 -8.74 -7.20 5.05
N VAL A 181 -8.55 -6.32 6.02
CA VAL A 181 -9.27 -6.30 7.29
C VAL A 181 -10.13 -5.06 7.25
N ASP A 182 -11.40 -5.23 6.87
CA ASP A 182 -12.27 -4.09 6.59
C ASP A 182 -12.87 -3.47 7.87
N VAL A 183 -13.08 -4.27 8.93
CA VAL A 183 -13.44 -3.81 10.28
C VAL A 183 -12.88 -4.78 11.31
N HIS A 184 -12.02 -4.31 12.20
CA HIS A 184 -11.51 -5.07 13.35
C HIS A 184 -10.99 -4.11 14.43
N HIS A 185 -11.02 -4.50 15.71
CA HIS A 185 -10.47 -3.68 16.80
C HIS A 185 -8.94 -3.59 16.78
N GLU A 186 -8.29 -4.62 16.25
CA GLU A 186 -6.84 -4.73 16.09
C GLU A 186 -6.49 -5.04 14.62
N PRO A 187 -6.75 -4.11 13.66
CA PRO A 187 -6.73 -4.46 12.24
C PRO A 187 -5.33 -4.75 11.70
N ILE A 188 -4.28 -4.17 12.30
CA ILE A 188 -2.89 -4.40 11.91
C ILE A 188 -2.43 -5.80 12.33
N GLY A 189 -2.71 -6.18 13.58
CA GLY A 189 -2.42 -7.53 14.07
C GLY A 189 -3.21 -8.60 13.31
N GLU A 190 -4.47 -8.30 12.96
CA GLU A 190 -5.29 -9.18 12.13
C GLU A 190 -4.74 -9.29 10.70
N LEU A 191 -4.24 -8.18 10.12
CA LEU A 191 -3.59 -8.21 8.80
C LEU A 191 -2.35 -9.11 8.82
N ARG A 192 -1.51 -9.04 9.85
CA ARG A 192 -0.36 -9.95 10.04
C ARG A 192 -0.82 -11.40 10.11
N ARG A 193 -1.85 -11.70 10.91
CA ARG A 193 -2.38 -13.07 11.06
C ARG A 193 -2.83 -13.66 9.73
N ILE A 194 -3.62 -12.92 8.94
CA ILE A 194 -4.09 -13.39 7.63
C ILE A 194 -2.96 -13.45 6.60
N PHE A 195 -1.99 -12.53 6.67
CA PHE A 195 -0.81 -12.53 5.82
C PHE A 195 0.03 -13.79 6.03
N GLU A 196 0.35 -14.16 7.27
CA GLU A 196 1.09 -15.39 7.58
C GLU A 196 0.32 -16.65 7.16
N TRP A 197 -1.00 -16.64 7.29
CA TRP A 197 -1.83 -17.77 6.83
C TRP A 197 -1.83 -17.92 5.30
N PHE A 198 -1.84 -16.80 4.58
CA PHE A 198 -1.91 -16.75 3.12
C PHE A 198 -0.55 -16.96 2.45
N ARG A 199 0.54 -16.46 3.04
CA ARG A 199 1.88 -16.46 2.45
C ARG A 199 2.34 -17.83 1.91
N PRO A 200 2.13 -18.97 2.60
CA PRO A 200 2.47 -20.29 2.06
C PRO A 200 1.68 -20.70 0.80
N LEU A 201 0.53 -20.06 0.53
CA LEU A 201 -0.30 -20.32 -0.64
C LEU A 201 0.08 -19.49 -1.87
N LEU A 202 1.05 -18.57 -1.77
CA LEU A 202 1.45 -17.74 -2.90
C LEU A 202 1.86 -18.57 -4.14
N PRO A 203 2.69 -19.63 -4.04
CA PRO A 203 3.02 -20.46 -5.19
C PRO A 203 1.80 -21.19 -5.77
N TYR A 204 0.87 -21.60 -4.90
CA TYR A 204 -0.36 -22.28 -5.30
C TYR A 204 -1.27 -21.36 -6.12
N TYR A 205 -1.55 -20.15 -5.63
CA TYR A 205 -2.41 -19.20 -6.33
C TYR A 205 -1.74 -18.59 -7.56
N ALA A 206 -0.41 -18.49 -7.59
CA ALA A 206 0.32 -18.13 -8.81
C ALA A 206 0.19 -19.19 -9.90
N ALA A 207 0.20 -20.49 -9.54
CA ALA A 207 0.09 -21.58 -10.51
C ALA A 207 -1.35 -21.89 -10.94
N ARG A 208 -2.34 -21.63 -10.08
CA ARG A 208 -3.73 -22.05 -10.28
C ARG A 208 -4.39 -21.58 -11.58
N PRO A 209 -4.19 -20.33 -12.05
CA PRO A 209 -4.75 -19.88 -13.34
C PRO A 209 -4.28 -20.70 -14.54
N TYR A 210 -3.04 -21.21 -14.50
CA TYR A 210 -2.43 -22.00 -15.58
C TYR A 210 -2.61 -23.51 -15.39
N ASN A 211 -2.85 -23.95 -14.14
CA ASN A 211 -3.11 -25.34 -13.81
C ASN A 211 -4.38 -25.46 -12.92
N PRO A 212 -5.58 -25.39 -13.51
CA PRO A 212 -6.83 -25.45 -12.75
C PRO A 212 -7.09 -26.84 -12.13
N ARG A 213 -6.31 -27.85 -12.51
CA ARG A 213 -6.39 -29.24 -12.01
C ARG A 213 -5.63 -29.44 -10.70
N LEU A 214 -4.92 -28.44 -10.18
CA LEU A 214 -4.34 -28.51 -8.85
C LEU A 214 -5.40 -28.96 -7.83
N PRO A 215 -5.03 -29.79 -6.84
CA PRO A 215 -5.96 -30.18 -5.79
C PRO A 215 -6.40 -28.93 -4.99
N ARG A 216 -7.40 -29.06 -4.11
CA ARG A 216 -7.76 -27.97 -3.18
C ARG A 216 -6.53 -27.61 -2.33
N ASP A 217 -6.48 -26.37 -1.86
CA ASP A 217 -5.32 -25.77 -1.19
C ASP A 217 -4.87 -26.57 0.05
N ASP A 218 -5.79 -27.14 0.82
CA ASP A 218 -5.47 -28.02 1.95
C ASP A 218 -4.72 -29.30 1.53
N ARG A 219 -5.19 -29.98 0.47
CA ARG A 219 -4.55 -31.16 -0.11
C ARG A 219 -3.25 -30.82 -0.81
N TRP A 220 -3.16 -29.64 -1.42
CA TRP A 220 -1.93 -29.14 -2.01
C TRP A 220 -0.87 -28.91 -0.93
N ARG A 221 -1.23 -28.32 0.21
CA ARG A 221 -0.32 -28.11 1.35
C ARG A 221 0.21 -29.43 1.92
N GLU A 222 -0.62 -30.46 2.03
CA GLU A 222 -0.20 -31.81 2.47
C GLU A 222 0.92 -32.40 1.58
N GLN A 223 1.00 -32.00 0.30
CA GLN A 223 1.99 -32.47 -0.66
C GLN A 223 3.31 -31.66 -0.64
N GLN A 224 3.35 -30.53 0.06
CA GLN A 224 4.54 -29.67 0.19
C GLN A 224 5.33 -29.91 1.49
N ALA A 225 4.78 -30.72 2.41
CA ALA A 225 5.40 -31.09 3.69
C ALA A 225 6.28 -32.33 3.53
#